data_AF-A0A8J2P1T5-F1
#
_entry.id   AF-A0A8J2P1T5-F1
#
_cell.length_a   1.000
_cell.length_b   1.000
_cell.length_c   1.000
_cell.angle_alpha   90.00
_cell.angle_beta   90.00
_cell.angle_gamma   90.00
#
_symmetry.space_group_name_H-M   'P 1'
#
loop_
_entity.id
_entity.type
_entity.pdbx_description
1 polymer ?
#
loop_
_entity_poly.entity_id
_entity_poly.type
_entity_poly.pdbx_seq_one_letter_code
_entity_poly.pdbx_strand_id
1 'polypeptide(L)'
;MNNLDEIGENEIKARKEFVRSKFDRWEKIVHKVLNVLQKIFGFYFVFIIYKAIKYRKKYLNRISYDNQYISVYFRKIDDRRIHQGRSHLLPLKNFEKMDYIIVTMFKLTSEERIIIIPRIFALGVISSILGTIFILDGIITKLLLIFRRDEDFLIRVQGSYVVDVRIEGKGTLAQILRSIVHEINVKYNVDLVHQTKPCLPTVHKLRFLYTATAAGLLILILILCFCEVLSRRLRHNVMDYFYKMRAKRRTLWLYNECLRRRATRIEIIKRKLIQNASSFRNRDDYKILKTIKTKFPWLWTFLEKFNLDFRQCLLCKSKEEFYRCPICSFYFCSPCFEDMDGNCLYCEARMEMLELMNEKFDDEETVALVKI
;
A
#
# COMPACT_ATOMS: atom_id res chain seq x y z
N MET A 1 -29.74 -1.14 62.63
CA MET A 1 -28.51 -0.84 61.89
C MET A 1 -27.97 -2.05 61.15
N ASN A 2 -27.91 -3.24 61.77
CA ASN A 2 -27.32 -4.45 61.15
C ASN A 2 -27.93 -4.91 59.80
N ASN A 3 -29.24 -4.79 59.59
CA ASN A 3 -29.87 -5.27 58.34
C ASN A 3 -29.50 -4.44 57.09
N LEU A 4 -29.16 -3.15 57.23
CA LEU A 4 -28.79 -2.31 56.08
C LEU A 4 -27.37 -2.61 55.61
N ASP A 5 -26.46 -2.91 56.53
CA ASP A 5 -25.08 -3.29 56.22
C ASP A 5 -25.01 -4.69 55.57
N GLU A 6 -25.85 -5.63 56.03
CA GLU A 6 -25.96 -6.99 55.46
C GLU A 6 -26.54 -7.01 54.04
N ILE A 7 -27.51 -6.13 53.74
CA ILE A 7 -28.05 -5.96 52.39
C ILE A 7 -26.97 -5.39 51.45
N GLY A 8 -26.17 -4.43 51.92
CA GLY A 8 -25.07 -3.85 51.15
C GLY A 8 -23.95 -4.84 50.80
N GLU A 9 -23.55 -5.70 51.74
CA GLU A 9 -22.55 -6.75 51.49
C GLU A 9 -23.03 -7.79 50.46
N ASN A 10 -24.29 -8.19 50.54
CA ASN A 10 -24.90 -9.13 49.61
C ASN A 10 -24.99 -8.56 48.17
N GLU A 11 -25.33 -7.29 48.01
CA GLU A 11 -25.32 -6.62 46.71
C GLU A 11 -23.90 -6.51 46.11
N ILE A 12 -22.90 -6.19 46.92
CA ILE A 12 -21.50 -6.12 46.49
C ILE A 12 -21.01 -7.51 46.04
N LYS A 13 -21.38 -8.56 46.77
CA LYS A 13 -21.02 -9.94 46.44
C LYS A 13 -21.66 -10.38 45.13
N ALA A 14 -22.96 -10.12 44.95
CA ALA A 14 -23.68 -10.41 43.71
C ALA A 14 -23.07 -9.66 42.50
N ARG A 15 -22.67 -8.40 42.69
CA ARG A 15 -22.04 -7.61 41.61
C ARG A 15 -20.65 -8.13 41.25
N LYS A 16 -19.85 -8.60 42.22
CA LYS A 16 -18.55 -9.25 41.98
C LYS A 16 -18.71 -10.57 41.22
N GLU A 17 -19.67 -11.41 41.62
CA GLU A 17 -19.96 -12.67 40.94
C GLU A 17 -20.49 -12.46 39.52
N PHE A 18 -21.34 -11.45 39.30
CA PHE A 18 -21.79 -11.06 37.98
C PHE A 18 -20.63 -10.64 37.07
N VAL A 19 -19.71 -9.79 37.56
CA VAL A 19 -18.52 -9.37 36.81
C VAL A 19 -17.62 -10.56 36.50
N ARG A 20 -17.36 -11.44 37.48
CA ARG A 20 -16.54 -12.65 37.29
C ARG A 20 -17.17 -13.59 36.25
N SER A 21 -18.48 -13.82 36.30
CA SER A 21 -19.18 -14.65 35.31
C SER A 21 -19.08 -14.10 33.88
N LYS A 22 -19.04 -12.77 33.72
CA LYS A 22 -18.78 -12.14 32.42
C LYS A 22 -17.34 -12.38 31.98
N PHE A 23 -16.35 -12.22 32.86
CA PHE A 23 -14.95 -12.52 32.55
C PHE A 23 -14.75 -13.98 32.13
N ASP A 24 -15.30 -14.94 32.87
CA ASP A 24 -15.19 -16.37 32.55
C ASP A 24 -15.84 -16.71 31.20
N ARG A 25 -16.95 -16.03 30.87
CA ARG A 25 -17.59 -16.16 29.54
C ARG A 25 -16.66 -15.65 28.44
N TRP A 26 -16.06 -14.48 28.62
CA TRP A 26 -15.09 -13.92 27.67
C TRP A 26 -13.87 -14.80 27.51
N GLU A 27 -13.33 -15.33 28.62
CA GLU A 27 -12.20 -16.24 28.61
C GLU A 27 -12.51 -17.51 27.79
N LYS A 28 -13.68 -18.12 28.00
CA LYS A 28 -14.14 -19.27 27.20
C LYS A 28 -14.27 -18.93 25.71
N ILE A 29 -14.75 -17.73 25.37
CA ILE A 29 -14.84 -17.27 23.98
C ILE A 29 -13.44 -17.12 23.38
N VAL A 30 -12.52 -16.47 24.08
CA VAL A 30 -11.13 -16.28 23.63
C VAL A 30 -10.45 -17.62 23.40
N HIS A 31 -10.57 -18.57 24.33
CA HIS A 31 -10.02 -19.92 24.16
C HIS A 31 -10.61 -20.66 22.97
N LYS A 32 -11.92 -20.55 22.72
CA LYS A 32 -12.56 -21.11 21.51
C LYS A 32 -11.98 -20.49 20.24
N VAL A 33 -11.83 -19.16 20.21
CA VAL A 33 -11.25 -18.44 19.05
C VAL A 33 -9.80 -18.87 18.81
N LEU A 34 -8.98 -18.94 19.86
CA LEU A 34 -7.58 -19.39 19.76
C LEU A 34 -7.47 -20.82 19.24
N ASN A 35 -8.33 -21.73 19.72
CA ASN A 35 -8.37 -23.11 19.24
C ASN A 35 -8.77 -23.19 17.75
N VAL A 36 -9.70 -22.36 17.29
CA VAL A 36 -10.07 -22.28 15.87
C VAL A 36 -8.91 -21.72 15.05
N LEU A 37 -8.25 -20.65 15.50
CA LEU A 37 -7.09 -20.07 14.84
C LEU A 37 -5.94 -21.08 14.73
N GLN A 38 -5.66 -21.84 15.79
CA GLN A 38 -4.63 -22.88 15.76
C GLN A 38 -4.91 -23.94 14.68
N LYS A 39 -6.17 -24.37 14.53
CA LYS A 39 -6.57 -25.30 13.46
C LYS A 39 -6.40 -24.68 12.07
N ILE A 40 -6.77 -23.41 11.91
CA ILE A 40 -6.57 -22.68 10.65
C ILE A 40 -5.08 -22.57 10.31
N PHE A 41 -4.22 -22.27 11.28
CA PHE A 41 -2.77 -22.24 11.07
C PHE A 41 -2.20 -23.61 10.68
N GLY A 42 -2.68 -24.69 11.31
CA GLY A 42 -2.33 -26.06 10.92
C GLY A 42 -2.72 -26.37 9.47
N PHE A 43 -3.93 -26.01 9.05
CA PHE A 43 -4.36 -26.17 7.66
C PHE A 43 -3.54 -25.32 6.68
N TYR A 44 -3.23 -24.08 7.05
CA TYR A 44 -2.39 -23.19 6.26
C TYR A 44 -0.97 -23.76 6.07
N PHE A 45 -0.40 -24.39 7.09
CA PHE A 45 0.89 -25.07 6.99
C PHE A 45 0.87 -26.20 5.96
N VAL A 46 -0.14 -27.07 5.99
CA VAL A 46 -0.33 -28.12 4.97
C VAL A 46 -0.49 -27.50 3.57
N PHE A 47 -1.23 -26.41 3.46
CA PHE A 47 -1.41 -25.69 2.20
C PHE A 47 -0.11 -25.10 1.64
N ILE A 48 0.79 -24.61 2.50
CA ILE A 48 2.13 -24.16 2.09
C ILE A 48 2.93 -25.33 1.50
N ILE A 49 2.92 -26.49 2.16
CA ILE A 49 3.60 -27.70 1.66
C ILE A 49 3.03 -28.11 0.31
N TYR A 50 1.70 -28.15 0.16
CA TYR A 50 1.05 -28.42 -1.12
C TYR A 50 1.49 -27.43 -2.21
N LYS A 51 1.53 -26.13 -1.90
CA LYS A 51 2.02 -25.10 -2.84
C LYS A 51 3.48 -25.34 -3.24
N ALA A 52 4.35 -25.74 -2.31
CA ALA A 52 5.74 -26.05 -2.59
C ALA A 52 5.89 -27.26 -3.52
N ILE A 53 5.16 -28.35 -3.26
CA ILE A 53 5.15 -29.56 -4.11
C ILE A 53 4.62 -29.21 -5.51
N LYS A 54 3.52 -28.45 -5.59
CA LYS A 54 2.94 -27.99 -6.86
C LYS A 54 3.92 -27.12 -7.64
N TYR A 55 4.64 -26.23 -6.97
CA TYR A 55 5.69 -25.40 -7.59
C TYR A 55 6.82 -26.28 -8.15
N ARG A 56 7.36 -27.20 -7.35
CA ARG A 56 8.39 -28.15 -7.78
C ARG A 56 7.93 -28.96 -9.02
N LYS A 57 6.73 -29.53 -8.99
CA LYS A 57 6.18 -30.29 -10.13
C LYS A 57 6.10 -29.45 -11.40
N LYS A 58 5.62 -28.21 -11.29
CA LYS A 58 5.58 -27.27 -12.43
C LYS A 58 6.97 -26.91 -12.93
N TYR A 59 7.91 -26.63 -12.04
CA TYR A 59 9.31 -26.31 -12.35
C TYR A 59 9.99 -27.45 -13.15
N LEU A 60 9.77 -28.70 -12.74
CA LEU A 60 10.36 -29.87 -13.39
C LEU A 60 9.69 -30.23 -14.72
N ASN A 61 8.39 -29.99 -14.87
CA ASN A 61 7.66 -30.40 -16.07
C ASN A 61 7.62 -29.31 -17.14
N ARG A 62 7.39 -28.04 -16.77
CA ARG A 62 7.24 -26.92 -17.72
C ARG A 62 8.48 -26.05 -17.75
N ILE A 63 9.15 -25.95 -18.91
CA ILE A 63 10.39 -25.18 -19.06
C ILE A 63 10.13 -23.67 -19.04
N SER A 64 8.99 -23.23 -19.57
CA SER A 64 8.57 -21.83 -19.61
C SER A 64 8.03 -21.29 -18.28
N TYR A 65 7.79 -22.16 -17.29
CA TYR A 65 7.18 -21.77 -16.03
C TYR A 65 8.14 -21.00 -15.13
N ASP A 66 7.79 -19.75 -14.79
CA ASP A 66 8.56 -18.87 -13.90
C ASP A 66 10.02 -18.75 -14.37
N ASN A 67 10.22 -18.61 -15.68
CA ASN A 67 11.53 -18.60 -16.33
C ASN A 67 11.83 -17.26 -16.98
N GLN A 68 11.92 -16.21 -16.15
CA GLN A 68 12.13 -14.82 -16.58
C GLN A 68 13.41 -14.20 -15.99
N TYR A 69 14.21 -15.00 -15.27
CA TYR A 69 15.37 -14.52 -14.53
C TYR A 69 16.66 -14.70 -15.33
N ILE A 70 17.46 -13.64 -15.41
CA ILE A 70 18.79 -13.69 -16.03
C ILE A 70 19.79 -14.24 -15.02
N SER A 71 20.17 -15.51 -15.20
CA SER A 71 21.14 -16.20 -14.34
C SER A 71 22.59 -15.88 -14.68
N VAL A 72 23.54 -16.24 -13.80
CA VAL A 72 24.99 -16.12 -14.10
C VAL A 72 25.37 -16.97 -15.32
N TYR A 73 24.74 -18.14 -15.48
CA TYR A 73 24.98 -19.01 -16.63
C TYR A 73 24.49 -18.38 -17.94
N PHE A 74 23.39 -17.61 -17.90
CA PHE A 74 22.92 -16.84 -19.05
C PHE A 74 24.00 -15.85 -19.55
N ARG A 75 24.62 -15.10 -18.62
CA ARG A 75 25.70 -14.17 -18.96
C ARG A 75 26.90 -14.88 -19.60
N LYS A 76 27.31 -16.02 -19.04
CA LYS A 76 28.40 -16.84 -19.61
C LYS A 76 28.12 -17.34 -21.04
N ILE A 77 26.86 -17.67 -21.35
CA ILE A 77 26.48 -18.04 -22.71
C ILE A 77 26.64 -16.84 -23.64
N ASP A 78 26.22 -15.66 -23.19
CA ASP A 78 26.31 -14.43 -23.95
C ASP A 78 27.76 -14.01 -24.21
N ASP A 79 28.59 -14.00 -23.16
CA ASP A 79 30.02 -13.70 -23.26
C ASP A 79 30.69 -14.62 -24.30
N ARG A 80 30.40 -15.92 -24.25
CA ARG A 80 30.95 -16.87 -25.24
C ARG A 80 30.53 -16.55 -26.67
N ARG A 81 29.29 -16.11 -26.89
CA ARG A 81 28.81 -15.75 -28.23
C ARG A 81 29.46 -14.47 -28.74
N ILE A 82 29.70 -13.50 -27.86
CA ILE A 82 30.45 -12.29 -28.17
C ILE A 82 31.85 -12.65 -28.68
N HIS A 83 32.58 -13.50 -27.95
CA HIS A 83 33.92 -13.97 -28.36
C HIS A 83 33.91 -14.77 -29.68
N GLN A 84 32.77 -15.37 -30.03
CA GLN A 84 32.59 -16.11 -31.28
C GLN A 84 32.06 -15.25 -32.44
N GLY A 85 31.88 -13.93 -32.24
CA GLY A 85 31.30 -13.04 -33.24
C GLY A 85 29.85 -13.36 -33.59
N ARG A 86 29.12 -14.07 -32.72
CA ARG A 86 27.71 -14.44 -32.93
C ARG A 86 26.79 -13.37 -32.32
N SER A 87 25.54 -13.34 -32.78
CA SER A 87 24.51 -12.48 -32.19
C SER A 87 24.37 -12.74 -30.69
N HIS A 88 24.38 -11.65 -29.92
CA HIS A 88 24.34 -11.62 -28.45
C HIS A 88 23.11 -10.86 -27.94
N LEU A 89 22.81 -10.99 -26.65
CA LEU A 89 21.61 -10.45 -26.00
C LEU A 89 21.88 -9.28 -25.05
N LEU A 90 23.03 -9.20 -24.39
CA LEU A 90 23.33 -8.14 -23.41
C LEU A 90 24.20 -7.05 -24.05
N PRO A 91 23.93 -5.76 -23.83
CA PRO A 91 22.91 -5.19 -22.95
C PRO A 91 21.47 -5.38 -23.47
N LEU A 92 20.50 -5.47 -22.55
CA LEU A 92 19.09 -5.51 -22.92
C LEU A 92 18.67 -4.16 -23.49
N LYS A 93 18.07 -4.19 -24.68
CA LYS A 93 17.52 -2.98 -25.33
C LYS A 93 16.42 -2.37 -24.46
N ASN A 94 16.25 -1.05 -24.49
CA ASN A 94 15.31 -0.33 -23.62
C ASN A 94 13.86 -0.81 -23.74
N PHE A 95 13.43 -1.15 -24.95
CA PHE A 95 12.09 -1.69 -25.18
C PHE A 95 11.91 -3.13 -24.66
N GLU A 96 13.00 -3.84 -24.34
CA GLU A 96 12.98 -5.20 -23.78
C GLU A 96 13.06 -5.21 -22.25
N LYS A 97 13.57 -4.12 -21.64
CA LYS A 97 13.74 -4.00 -20.17
C LYS A 97 12.44 -4.17 -19.38
N MET A 98 11.27 -3.99 -20.01
CA MET A 98 9.96 -4.17 -19.35
C MET A 98 9.57 -5.64 -19.17
N ASP A 99 10.14 -6.55 -19.97
CA ASP A 99 9.73 -7.95 -20.01
C ASP A 99 10.62 -8.88 -19.18
N TYR A 100 11.79 -8.40 -18.72
CA TYR A 100 12.78 -9.22 -18.01
C TYR A 100 13.11 -8.66 -16.64
N ILE A 101 13.09 -9.54 -15.63
CA ILE A 101 13.40 -9.18 -14.25
C ILE A 101 14.87 -9.49 -14.01
N ILE A 102 15.67 -8.43 -13.86
CA ILE A 102 17.02 -8.57 -13.31
C ILE A 102 16.87 -8.82 -11.81
N VAL A 103 17.35 -9.96 -11.31
CA VAL A 103 17.15 -10.44 -9.93
C VAL A 103 17.60 -9.41 -8.87
N THR A 104 18.63 -8.62 -9.18
CA THR A 104 19.20 -7.60 -8.28
C THR A 104 18.41 -6.29 -8.24
N MET A 105 17.40 -6.09 -9.09
CA MET A 105 16.61 -4.86 -9.07
C MET A 105 15.46 -4.97 -8.07
N PHE A 106 15.40 -4.02 -7.12
CA PHE A 106 14.27 -3.80 -6.21
C PHE A 106 12.99 -3.31 -6.92
N LYS A 107 13.01 -3.19 -8.24
CA LYS A 107 11.83 -2.80 -9.02
C LYS A 107 10.78 -3.92 -8.92
N LEU A 108 9.61 -3.58 -8.38
CA LEU A 108 8.47 -4.49 -8.34
C LEU A 108 7.99 -4.78 -9.76
N THR A 109 7.84 -6.05 -10.09
CA THR A 109 7.21 -6.50 -11.34
C THR A 109 5.72 -6.18 -11.31
N SER A 110 5.08 -6.00 -12.46
CA SER A 110 3.63 -5.75 -12.57
C SER A 110 2.80 -6.80 -11.83
N GLU A 111 3.20 -8.07 -11.88
CA GLU A 111 2.55 -9.16 -11.14
C GLU A 111 2.71 -9.05 -9.62
N GLU A 112 3.88 -8.59 -9.15
CA GLU A 112 4.15 -8.38 -7.72
C GLU A 112 3.34 -7.19 -7.19
N ARG A 113 3.21 -6.13 -7.99
CA ARG A 113 2.41 -4.94 -7.64
C ARG A 113 0.95 -5.27 -7.38
N ILE A 114 0.34 -6.13 -8.19
CA ILE A 114 -1.05 -6.55 -8.01
C ILE A 114 -1.26 -7.22 -6.64
N ILE A 115 -0.25 -7.90 -6.12
CA ILE A 115 -0.31 -8.58 -4.81
C ILE A 115 0.02 -7.62 -3.65
N ILE A 116 1.02 -6.76 -3.83
CA ILE A 116 1.59 -5.94 -2.75
C ILE A 116 0.78 -4.65 -2.52
N ILE A 117 0.32 -3.99 -3.59
CA ILE A 117 -0.40 -2.71 -3.49
C ILE A 117 -1.64 -2.82 -2.58
N PRO A 118 -2.52 -3.82 -2.73
CA PRO A 118 -3.70 -3.94 -1.86
C PRO A 118 -3.33 -4.16 -0.38
N ARG A 119 -2.20 -4.83 -0.11
CA ARG A 119 -1.75 -5.12 1.26
C ARG A 119 -1.15 -3.91 1.94
N ILE A 120 -0.31 -3.16 1.22
CA ILE A 120 0.21 -1.88 1.70
C ILE A 120 -0.94 -0.90 1.93
N PHE A 121 -1.92 -0.87 1.02
CA PHE A 121 -3.12 -0.06 1.18
C PHE A 121 -3.91 -0.46 2.43
N ALA A 122 -4.19 -1.76 2.63
CA ALA A 122 -4.86 -2.25 3.82
C ALA A 122 -4.10 -1.92 5.11
N LEU A 123 -2.78 -2.06 5.12
CA LEU A 123 -1.92 -1.68 6.25
C LEU A 123 -1.99 -0.17 6.53
N GLY A 124 -2.01 0.65 5.47
CA GLY A 124 -2.18 2.10 5.57
C GLY A 124 -3.53 2.49 6.18
N VAL A 125 -4.62 1.82 5.79
CA VAL A 125 -5.95 2.03 6.38
C VAL A 125 -5.95 1.67 7.87
N ILE A 126 -5.41 0.51 8.25
CA ILE A 126 -5.30 0.09 9.66
C ILE A 126 -4.44 1.07 10.46
N SER A 127 -3.31 1.50 9.91
CA SER A 127 -2.44 2.49 10.54
C SER A 127 -3.14 3.83 10.72
N SER A 128 -3.97 4.26 9.76
CA SER A 128 -4.76 5.48 9.86
C SER A 128 -5.79 5.39 11.00
N ILE A 129 -6.54 4.28 11.08
CA ILE A 129 -7.52 4.03 12.16
C ILE A 129 -6.84 4.01 13.53
N LEU A 130 -5.71 3.31 13.66
CA LEU A 130 -4.96 3.31 14.92
C LEU A 130 -4.43 4.70 15.27
N GLY A 131 -3.95 5.44 14.28
CA GLY A 131 -3.52 6.83 14.43
C GLY A 131 -4.64 7.74 14.95
N THR A 132 -5.84 7.65 14.39
CA THR A 132 -6.99 8.46 14.86
C THR A 132 -7.39 8.09 16.28
N ILE A 133 -7.39 6.81 16.64
CA ILE A 133 -7.66 6.36 18.02
C ILE A 133 -6.63 6.96 19.00
N PHE A 134 -5.34 6.90 18.69
CA PHE A 134 -4.30 7.46 19.57
C PHE A 134 -4.39 9.00 19.67
N ILE A 135 -4.76 9.68 18.58
CA ILE A 135 -4.98 11.14 18.60
C ILE A 135 -6.17 11.49 19.49
N LEU A 136 -7.30 10.80 19.33
CA LEU A 136 -8.50 11.00 20.13
C LEU A 136 -8.24 10.73 21.62
N ASP A 137 -7.55 9.63 21.95
CA ASP A 137 -7.13 9.33 23.33
C ASP A 137 -6.25 10.46 23.92
N GLY A 138 -5.34 10.99 23.10
CA GLY A 138 -4.52 12.15 23.49
C GLY A 138 -5.32 13.42 23.73
N ILE A 139 -6.33 13.70 22.89
CA ILE A 139 -7.23 14.86 23.06
C ILE A 139 -8.07 14.68 24.32
N ILE A 140 -8.69 13.52 24.52
CA ILE A 140 -9.50 13.21 25.70
C ILE A 140 -8.66 13.33 26.98
N THR A 141 -7.46 12.76 26.98
CA THR A 141 -6.53 12.86 28.11
C THR A 141 -6.19 14.32 28.43
N LYS A 142 -5.88 15.14 27.41
CA LYS A 142 -5.60 16.57 27.61
C LYS A 142 -6.81 17.32 28.14
N LEU A 143 -7.99 17.06 27.58
CA LEU A 143 -9.24 17.69 27.98
C LEU A 143 -9.57 17.35 29.44
N LEU A 144 -9.49 16.09 29.84
CA LEU A 144 -9.68 15.66 31.24
C LEU A 144 -8.63 16.28 32.18
N LEU A 145 -7.40 16.49 31.72
CA LEU A 145 -6.36 17.19 32.49
C LEU A 145 -6.65 18.68 32.67
N ILE A 146 -7.27 19.33 31.69
CA ILE A 146 -7.71 20.73 31.78
C ILE A 146 -8.87 20.85 32.76
N PHE A 147 -9.92 20.03 32.61
CA PHE A 147 -11.04 20.00 33.58
C PHE A 147 -10.56 19.78 35.01
N ARG A 148 -9.60 18.87 35.20
CA ARG A 148 -8.99 18.63 36.52
C ARG A 148 -8.22 19.83 37.08
N ARG A 149 -7.68 20.70 36.23
CA ARG A 149 -6.96 21.90 36.67
C ARG A 149 -7.93 23.01 37.10
N ASP A 150 -9.06 23.13 36.42
CA ASP A 150 -9.96 24.29 36.56
C ASP A 150 -11.08 24.07 37.60
N GLU A 151 -11.31 22.83 38.07
CA GLU A 151 -12.41 22.47 38.99
C GLU A 151 -12.01 22.25 40.47
N ASP A 152 -10.79 22.59 40.87
CA ASP A 152 -10.34 22.57 42.28
C ASP A 152 -10.92 23.78 43.06
N PHE A 153 -12.25 23.88 43.15
CA PHE A 153 -12.93 24.93 43.93
C PHE A 153 -13.49 24.38 45.25
N LEU A 154 -13.37 25.21 46.29
CA LEU A 154 -13.93 24.96 47.62
C LEU A 154 -15.23 25.76 47.76
N ILE A 155 -16.39 25.09 47.72
CA ILE A 155 -17.66 25.75 48.03
C ILE A 155 -17.88 25.64 49.54
N ARG A 156 -17.77 26.78 50.24
CA ARG A 156 -18.20 26.92 51.63
C ARG A 156 -19.59 27.57 51.62
N VAL A 157 -20.63 26.78 51.88
CA VAL A 157 -21.98 27.30 52.05
C VAL A 157 -22.15 27.63 53.53
N GLN A 158 -22.25 28.93 53.85
CA GLN A 158 -22.58 29.41 55.18
C GLN A 158 -24.02 29.89 55.18
N GLY A 159 -24.87 29.28 56.02
CA GLY A 159 -26.26 29.67 56.19
C GLY A 159 -26.60 29.74 57.68
N SER A 160 -27.25 30.82 58.10
CA SER A 160 -27.83 30.95 59.44
C SER A 160 -29.35 31.01 59.31
N TYR A 161 -30.04 29.99 59.80
CA TYR A 161 -31.50 29.99 59.90
C TYR A 161 -31.88 30.37 61.33
N VAL A 162 -32.63 31.47 61.47
CA VAL A 162 -33.21 31.88 62.75
C VAL A 162 -34.71 31.70 62.64
N VAL A 163 -35.22 30.69 63.33
CA VAL A 163 -36.66 30.45 63.48
C VAL A 163 -37.08 31.12 64.80
N ASP A 164 -37.66 32.32 64.71
CA ASP A 164 -38.25 33.04 65.86
C ASP A 164 -39.77 32.87 65.80
N VAL A 165 -40.32 32.02 66.65
CA VAL A 165 -41.77 31.78 66.72
C VAL A 165 -42.33 32.50 67.94
N ARG A 166 -43.05 33.60 67.69
CA ARG A 166 -43.74 34.37 68.74
C ARG A 166 -45.21 33.97 68.82
N ILE A 167 -45.62 33.54 70.01
CA ILE A 167 -47.01 33.19 70.30
C ILE A 167 -47.69 34.38 70.98
N GLU A 168 -48.69 34.96 70.33
CA GLU A 168 -49.51 36.06 70.87
C GLU A 168 -50.81 35.51 71.50
N GLY A 169 -51.12 35.94 72.75
CA GLY A 169 -52.31 35.51 73.50
C GLY A 169 -52.09 35.37 75.01
N LYS A 170 -53.10 35.66 75.84
CA LYS A 170 -52.99 35.69 77.32
C LYS A 170 -53.65 34.49 78.04
N GLY A 171 -53.90 33.37 77.35
CA GLY A 171 -54.48 32.16 77.93
C GLY A 171 -53.44 31.15 78.48
N THR A 172 -53.88 30.23 79.34
CA THR A 172 -53.05 29.14 79.90
C THR A 172 -52.43 28.26 78.81
N LEU A 173 -53.17 27.99 77.73
CA LEU A 173 -52.65 27.29 76.55
C LEU A 173 -51.48 28.03 75.88
N ALA A 174 -51.54 29.37 75.83
CA ALA A 174 -50.46 30.18 75.26
C ALA A 174 -49.20 30.16 76.14
N GLN A 175 -49.32 29.97 77.45
CA GLN A 175 -48.17 29.78 78.35
C GLN A 175 -47.48 28.42 78.16
N ILE A 176 -48.27 27.35 77.97
CA ILE A 176 -47.74 26.01 77.71
C ILE A 176 -47.00 25.99 76.36
N LEU A 177 -47.64 26.53 75.31
CA LEU A 177 -47.03 26.61 73.98
C LEU A 177 -45.76 27.48 73.99
N ARG A 178 -45.71 28.57 74.77
CA ARG A 178 -44.48 29.37 74.93
C ARG A 178 -43.34 28.57 75.57
N SER A 179 -43.63 27.73 76.56
CA SER A 179 -42.60 26.92 77.22
C SER A 179 -42.02 25.86 76.27
N ILE A 180 -42.86 25.25 75.42
CA ILE A 180 -42.41 24.25 74.43
C ILE A 180 -41.64 24.92 73.28
N VAL A 181 -42.10 26.08 72.79
CA VAL A 181 -41.47 26.79 71.67
C VAL A 181 -40.18 27.51 72.07
N HIS A 182 -40.02 27.86 73.36
CA HIS A 182 -38.78 28.47 73.85
C HIS A 182 -37.55 27.57 73.63
N GLU A 183 -37.72 26.24 73.69
CA GLU A 183 -36.65 25.27 73.40
C GLU A 183 -36.39 25.08 71.90
N ILE A 184 -37.27 25.56 71.02
CA ILE A 184 -37.15 25.46 69.56
C ILE A 184 -36.43 26.69 68.97
N ASN A 185 -36.24 27.74 69.76
CA ASN A 185 -35.46 28.93 69.39
C ASN A 185 -33.94 28.60 69.38
N VAL A 186 -33.52 27.77 68.44
CA VAL A 186 -32.13 27.34 68.30
C VAL A 186 -31.54 27.95 67.04
N LYS A 187 -30.48 28.74 67.20
CA LYS A 187 -29.69 29.25 66.09
C LYS A 187 -28.77 28.14 65.58
N TYR A 188 -29.17 27.49 64.50
CA TYR A 188 -28.31 26.52 63.82
C TYR A 188 -27.43 27.24 62.79
N ASN A 189 -26.11 27.18 62.99
CA ASN A 189 -25.14 27.60 62.00
C ASN A 189 -24.73 26.37 61.19
N VAL A 190 -24.97 26.40 59.88
CA VAL A 190 -24.55 25.32 58.99
C VAL A 190 -23.30 25.78 58.25
N ASP A 191 -22.17 25.16 58.58
CA ASP A 191 -20.89 25.30 57.86
C ASP A 191 -20.63 23.99 57.09
N LEU A 192 -21.11 23.93 55.84
CA LEU A 192 -20.85 22.81 54.94
C LEU A 192 -19.67 23.17 54.02
N VAL A 193 -18.58 22.42 54.15
CA VAL A 193 -17.40 22.52 53.27
C VAL A 193 -17.37 21.31 52.36
N HIS A 194 -17.75 21.49 51.09
CA HIS A 194 -17.66 20.44 50.09
C HIS A 194 -16.35 20.57 49.29
N GLN A 195 -15.56 19.49 49.27
CA GLN A 195 -14.37 19.35 48.43
C GLN A 195 -14.71 18.46 47.23
N THR A 196 -14.50 18.96 46.00
CA THR A 196 -14.83 18.26 44.75
C THR A 196 -13.77 17.21 44.35
N LYS A 197 -12.59 17.22 45.00
CA LYS A 197 -11.46 16.30 44.75
C LYS A 197 -11.80 14.80 44.63
N PRO A 198 -12.65 14.19 45.49
CA PRO A 198 -12.97 12.77 45.38
C PRO A 198 -13.90 12.45 44.19
N CYS A 199 -14.53 13.45 43.58
CA CYS A 199 -15.45 13.31 42.45
C CYS A 199 -14.73 13.46 41.09
N LEU A 200 -13.47 13.92 41.08
CA LEU A 200 -12.73 14.16 39.85
C LEU A 200 -12.25 12.85 39.22
N PRO A 201 -12.40 12.67 37.89
CA PRO A 201 -11.95 11.48 37.20
C PRO A 201 -10.43 11.29 37.31
N THR A 202 -9.99 10.06 37.61
CA THR A 202 -8.58 9.68 37.57
C THR A 202 -8.15 9.45 36.12
N VAL A 203 -7.34 10.37 35.60
CA VAL A 203 -6.86 10.30 34.21
C VAL A 203 -5.71 9.30 34.10
N HIS A 204 -5.95 8.20 33.40
CA HIS A 204 -4.89 7.24 33.07
C HIS A 204 -4.36 7.52 31.66
N LYS A 205 -3.14 8.05 31.59
CA LYS A 205 -2.45 8.22 30.30
C LYS A 205 -2.10 6.86 29.71
N LEU A 206 -2.42 6.65 28.44
CA LEU A 206 -1.99 5.47 27.71
C LEU A 206 -0.46 5.38 27.74
N ARG A 207 0.08 4.28 28.27
CA ARG A 207 1.53 4.11 28.39
C ARG A 207 2.16 4.10 27.00
N PHE A 208 3.25 4.84 26.85
CA PHE A 208 4.04 4.88 25.60
C PHE A 208 4.47 3.48 25.13
N LEU A 209 4.63 2.52 26.05
CA LEU A 209 4.92 1.14 25.69
C LEU A 209 3.85 0.54 24.77
N TYR A 210 2.56 0.79 25.02
CA TYR A 210 1.49 0.23 24.19
C TYR A 210 1.48 0.86 22.79
N THR A 211 1.70 2.17 22.68
CA THR A 211 1.80 2.84 21.38
C THR A 211 3.04 2.36 20.60
N ALA A 212 4.18 2.21 21.29
CA ALA A 212 5.42 1.69 20.71
C ALA A 212 5.27 0.24 20.24
N THR A 213 4.62 -0.64 21.02
CA THR A 213 4.37 -2.03 20.62
C THR A 213 3.45 -2.12 19.40
N ALA A 214 2.37 -1.33 19.35
CA ALA A 214 1.48 -1.30 18.20
C ALA A 214 2.19 -0.81 16.92
N ALA A 215 2.99 0.25 17.03
CA ALA A 215 3.82 0.74 15.93
C ALA A 215 4.85 -0.31 15.48
N GLY A 216 5.52 -0.97 16.44
CA GLY A 216 6.47 -2.05 16.17
C GLY A 216 5.84 -3.23 15.44
N LEU A 217 4.62 -3.63 15.80
CA LEU A 217 3.87 -4.69 15.11
C LEU A 217 3.51 -4.30 13.67
N LEU A 218 3.09 -3.05 13.43
CA LEU A 218 2.81 -2.57 12.07
C LEU A 218 4.07 -2.57 11.19
N ILE A 219 5.20 -2.12 11.74
CA ILE A 219 6.50 -2.15 11.05
C ILE A 219 6.93 -3.59 10.78
N LEU A 220 6.76 -4.50 11.74
CA LEU A 220 7.07 -5.91 11.56
C LEU A 220 6.21 -6.53 10.44
N ILE A 221 4.91 -6.25 10.39
CA ILE A 221 4.02 -6.71 9.33
C ILE A 221 4.49 -6.17 7.96
N LEU A 222 4.89 -4.90 7.89
CA LEU A 222 5.45 -4.30 6.68
C LEU A 222 6.71 -5.04 6.21
N ILE A 223 7.65 -5.32 7.12
CA ILE A 223 8.87 -6.07 6.84
C ILE A 223 8.52 -7.47 6.33
N LEU A 224 7.60 -8.17 6.99
CA LEU A 224 7.16 -9.51 6.57
C LEU A 224 6.52 -9.49 5.17
N CYS A 225 5.77 -8.44 4.82
CA CYS A 225 5.24 -8.27 3.48
C CYS A 225 6.36 -8.18 2.44
N PHE A 226 7.42 -7.41 2.70
CA PHE A 226 8.60 -7.35 1.81
C PHE A 226 9.37 -8.68 1.76
N CYS A 227 9.55 -9.35 2.90
CA CYS A 227 10.18 -10.66 2.97
C CYS A 227 9.43 -11.72 2.15
N GLU A 228 8.10 -11.65 2.07
CA GLU A 228 7.32 -12.57 1.23
C GLU A 228 7.66 -12.42 -0.27
N VAL A 229 7.86 -11.18 -0.73
CA VAL A 229 8.23 -10.88 -2.13
C VAL A 229 9.61 -11.45 -2.44
N LEU A 230 10.56 -11.18 -1.55
CA LEU A 230 11.92 -11.72 -1.67
C LEU A 230 11.89 -13.25 -1.62
N SER A 231 11.10 -13.85 -0.72
CA SER A 231 10.94 -15.30 -0.61
C SER A 231 10.39 -15.89 -1.91
N ARG A 232 9.43 -15.23 -2.57
CA ARG A 232 8.89 -15.68 -3.86
C ARG A 232 9.96 -15.71 -4.94
N ARG A 233 10.82 -14.70 -5.01
CA ARG A 233 11.97 -14.66 -5.91
C ARG A 233 13.00 -15.72 -5.54
N LEU A 234 13.33 -15.93 -4.27
CA LEU A 234 14.33 -16.90 -3.85
C LEU A 234 13.97 -18.37 -4.17
N ARG A 235 12.68 -18.71 -4.29
CA ARG A 235 12.27 -20.09 -4.62
C ARG A 235 12.89 -20.63 -5.91
N HIS A 236 13.08 -19.80 -6.93
CA HIS A 236 13.73 -20.25 -8.18
C HIS A 236 15.21 -20.59 -7.93
N ASN A 237 15.94 -19.77 -7.16
CA ASN A 237 17.33 -20.02 -6.78
C ASN A 237 17.48 -21.34 -6.03
N VAL A 238 16.56 -21.62 -5.10
CA VAL A 238 16.53 -22.90 -4.38
C VAL A 238 16.36 -24.07 -5.35
N MET A 239 15.40 -23.98 -6.28
CA MET A 239 15.20 -25.04 -7.28
C MET A 239 16.40 -25.17 -8.23
N ASP A 240 17.02 -24.07 -8.65
CA ASP A 240 18.19 -24.06 -9.51
C ASP A 240 19.40 -24.72 -8.84
N TYR A 241 19.56 -24.52 -7.53
CA TYR A 241 20.60 -25.16 -6.72
C TYR A 241 20.44 -26.68 -6.67
N PHE A 242 19.24 -27.18 -6.37
CA PHE A 242 18.95 -28.62 -6.29
C PHE A 242 18.90 -29.31 -7.67
N TYR A 243 18.37 -28.65 -8.70
CA TYR A 243 18.13 -29.24 -10.03
C TYR A 243 19.00 -28.62 -11.12
N LYS A 244 20.32 -28.68 -10.95
CA LYS A 244 21.32 -28.03 -11.84
C LYS A 244 21.13 -28.35 -13.33
N MET A 245 20.87 -29.61 -13.69
CA MET A 245 20.67 -30.00 -15.10
C MET A 245 19.41 -29.38 -15.71
N ARG A 246 18.33 -29.30 -14.93
CA ARG A 246 17.08 -28.65 -15.34
C ARG A 246 17.28 -27.14 -15.48
N ALA A 247 17.98 -26.51 -14.53
CA ALA A 247 18.29 -25.09 -14.55
C ALA A 247 19.11 -24.69 -15.80
N LYS A 248 20.10 -25.49 -16.18
CA LYS A 248 20.87 -25.28 -17.43
C LYS A 248 19.96 -25.32 -18.67
N ARG A 249 19.10 -26.34 -18.78
CA ARG A 249 18.16 -26.48 -19.91
C ARG A 249 17.18 -25.30 -19.98
N ARG A 250 16.66 -24.87 -18.83
CA ARG A 250 15.77 -23.71 -18.73
C ARG A 250 16.47 -22.41 -19.13
N THR A 251 17.73 -22.23 -18.72
CA THR A 251 18.53 -21.05 -19.10
C THR A 251 18.78 -21.03 -20.60
N LEU A 252 19.14 -22.16 -21.21
CA LEU A 252 19.33 -22.27 -22.67
C LEU A 252 18.04 -22.00 -23.44
N TRP A 253 16.92 -22.56 -22.98
CA TRP A 253 15.61 -22.27 -23.57
C TRP A 253 15.28 -20.78 -23.48
N LEU A 254 15.48 -20.16 -22.31
CA LEU A 254 15.23 -18.72 -22.11
C LEU A 254 16.08 -17.89 -23.06
N TYR A 255 17.37 -18.21 -23.18
CA TYR A 255 18.29 -17.50 -24.06
C TYR A 255 17.85 -17.57 -25.54
N ASN A 256 17.54 -18.77 -26.04
CA ASN A 256 17.08 -18.93 -27.43
C ASN A 256 15.71 -18.28 -27.66
N GLU A 257 14.81 -18.36 -26.68
CA GLU A 257 13.50 -17.70 -26.73
C GLU A 257 13.64 -16.18 -26.72
N CYS A 258 14.58 -15.61 -25.95
CA CYS A 258 14.90 -14.17 -25.98
C CYS A 258 15.40 -13.73 -27.35
N LEU A 259 16.29 -14.48 -27.98
CA LEU A 259 16.77 -14.18 -29.34
C LEU A 259 15.63 -14.18 -30.35
N ARG A 260 14.79 -15.22 -30.32
CA ARG A 260 13.62 -15.32 -31.19
C ARG A 260 12.65 -14.15 -30.96
N ARG A 261 12.37 -13.84 -29.69
CA ARG A 261 11.50 -12.71 -29.32
C ARG A 261 12.05 -11.37 -29.75
N ARG A 262 13.37 -11.14 -29.65
CA ARG A 262 14.00 -9.92 -30.13
C ARG A 262 13.77 -9.72 -31.62
N ALA A 263 14.06 -10.74 -32.44
CA ALA A 263 13.82 -10.68 -33.89
C ALA A 263 12.34 -10.43 -34.21
N THR A 264 11.43 -11.25 -33.65
CA THR A 264 9.98 -11.09 -33.90
C THR A 264 9.41 -9.76 -33.40
N ARG A 265 9.88 -9.22 -32.27
CA ARG A 265 9.42 -7.90 -31.78
C ARG A 265 9.88 -6.77 -32.68
N ILE A 266 11.13 -6.80 -33.16
CA ILE A 266 11.63 -5.82 -34.12
C ILE A 266 10.75 -5.83 -35.37
N GLU A 267 10.45 -7.01 -35.91
CA GLU A 267 9.55 -7.16 -37.07
C GLU A 267 8.14 -6.61 -36.82
N ILE A 268 7.55 -6.94 -35.67
CA ILE A 268 6.22 -6.42 -35.30
C ILE A 268 6.24 -4.89 -35.17
N ILE A 269 7.32 -4.33 -34.62
CA ILE A 269 7.49 -2.89 -34.51
C ILE A 269 7.62 -2.30 -35.93
N LYS A 270 8.51 -2.79 -36.78
CA LYS A 270 8.68 -2.35 -38.18
C LYS A 270 7.33 -2.26 -38.90
N ARG A 271 6.54 -3.34 -38.88
CA ARG A 271 5.19 -3.38 -39.49
C ARG A 271 4.23 -2.34 -38.92
N LYS A 272 4.19 -2.19 -37.60
CA LYS A 272 3.33 -1.19 -36.95
C LYS A 272 3.75 0.23 -37.29
N LEU A 273 5.05 0.48 -37.45
CA LEU A 273 5.56 1.80 -37.83
C LEU A 273 5.19 2.15 -39.27
N ILE A 274 5.28 1.20 -40.20
CA ILE A 274 4.84 1.39 -41.59
C ILE A 274 3.33 1.66 -41.65
N GLN A 275 2.52 0.80 -41.01
CA GLN A 275 1.05 0.92 -41.05
C GLN A 275 0.54 2.20 -40.40
N ASN A 276 1.15 2.63 -39.29
CA ASN A 276 0.68 3.75 -38.48
C ASN A 276 1.57 4.99 -38.63
N ALA A 277 2.38 5.08 -39.69
CA ALA A 277 3.35 6.15 -39.91
C ALA A 277 2.72 7.55 -39.76
N SER A 278 1.51 7.74 -40.30
CA SER A 278 0.74 8.98 -40.20
C SER A 278 0.36 9.34 -38.76
N SER A 279 -0.05 8.37 -37.95
CA SER A 279 -0.43 8.60 -36.55
C SER A 279 0.76 9.03 -35.68
N PHE A 280 1.96 8.54 -36.00
CA PHE A 280 3.19 8.91 -35.30
C PHE A 280 3.78 10.24 -35.79
N ARG A 281 3.55 10.60 -37.06
CA ARG A 281 3.98 11.88 -37.63
C ARG A 281 3.23 13.06 -37.03
N ASN A 282 2.00 12.83 -36.56
CA ASN A 282 1.01 13.87 -36.32
C ASN A 282 0.87 14.34 -34.86
N ARG A 283 1.80 14.04 -33.94
CA ARG A 283 1.71 14.62 -32.57
C ARG A 283 2.27 16.03 -32.40
N ASP A 284 3.00 16.54 -33.39
CA ASP A 284 3.34 17.97 -33.49
C ASP A 284 2.26 18.77 -34.27
N ASP A 285 1.32 18.09 -34.96
CA ASP A 285 0.34 18.69 -35.88
C ASP A 285 -1.08 18.83 -35.32
N TYR A 286 -1.27 18.77 -34.00
CA TYR A 286 -2.54 19.24 -33.44
C TYR A 286 -2.58 20.77 -33.59
N LYS A 287 -3.25 21.24 -34.66
CA LYS A 287 -3.61 22.67 -34.86
C LYS A 287 -4.04 23.33 -33.56
N ILE A 288 -4.77 22.61 -32.71
CA ILE A 288 -5.24 23.03 -31.39
C ILE A 288 -4.10 23.43 -30.45
N LEU A 289 -3.02 22.64 -30.34
CA LEU A 289 -1.88 22.96 -29.47
C LEU A 289 -1.10 24.17 -29.99
N LYS A 290 -0.94 24.27 -31.31
CA LYS A 290 -0.33 25.44 -31.96
C LYS A 290 -1.15 26.71 -31.75
N THR A 291 -2.49 26.59 -31.79
CA THR A 291 -3.44 27.67 -31.49
C THR A 291 -3.43 28.06 -30.01
N ILE A 292 -3.31 27.10 -29.09
CA ILE A 292 -3.20 27.38 -27.65
C ILE A 292 -1.88 28.10 -27.35
N LYS A 293 -0.77 27.65 -27.93
CA LYS A 293 0.53 28.31 -27.79
C LYS A 293 0.55 29.74 -28.33
N THR A 294 -0.18 30.02 -29.42
CA THR A 294 -0.27 31.36 -30.01
C THR A 294 -1.31 32.27 -29.33
N LYS A 295 -2.48 31.74 -28.94
CA LYS A 295 -3.55 32.54 -28.33
C LYS A 295 -3.43 32.71 -26.82
N PHE A 296 -2.86 31.73 -26.11
CA PHE A 296 -2.78 31.72 -24.64
C PHE A 296 -1.39 31.28 -24.15
N PRO A 297 -0.36 32.16 -24.23
CA PRO A 297 1.01 31.85 -23.80
C PRO A 297 1.12 31.48 -22.32
N TRP A 298 0.27 32.07 -21.47
CA TRP A 298 0.21 31.81 -20.04
C TRP A 298 -0.34 30.41 -19.70
N LEU A 299 -1.30 29.90 -20.50
CA LEU A 299 -1.83 28.55 -20.34
C LEU A 299 -0.80 27.51 -20.80
N TRP A 300 -0.04 27.83 -21.85
CA TRP A 300 1.03 26.97 -22.35
C TRP A 300 2.17 26.80 -21.33
N THR A 301 2.61 27.88 -20.69
CA THR A 301 3.63 27.82 -19.62
C THR A 301 3.15 27.05 -18.39
N PHE A 302 1.85 27.11 -18.07
CA PHE A 302 1.25 26.25 -17.05
C PHE A 302 1.22 24.77 -17.49
N LEU A 303 0.86 24.47 -18.73
CA LEU A 303 0.83 23.11 -19.27
C LEU A 303 2.24 22.48 -19.39
N GLU A 304 3.26 23.28 -19.71
CA GLU A 304 4.66 22.83 -19.72
C GLU A 304 5.13 22.37 -18.34
N LYS A 305 4.73 23.06 -17.25
CA LYS A 305 5.02 22.63 -15.87
C LYS A 305 4.39 21.27 -15.52
N PHE A 306 3.33 20.84 -16.22
CA PHE A 306 2.70 19.53 -16.04
C PHE A 306 3.30 18.43 -16.93
N ASN A 307 4.44 18.66 -17.59
CA ASN A 307 5.11 17.67 -18.45
C ASN A 307 4.20 17.12 -19.58
N LEU A 308 3.29 17.94 -20.09
CA LEU A 308 2.47 17.65 -21.27
C LEU A 308 3.24 17.84 -22.58
N ASP A 309 4.53 17.50 -22.60
CA ASP A 309 5.25 17.33 -23.86
C ASP A 309 4.69 16.09 -24.57
N PHE A 310 4.14 16.28 -25.76
CA PHE A 310 3.51 15.23 -26.57
C PHE A 310 4.54 14.45 -27.39
N ARG A 311 5.79 14.91 -27.42
CA ARG A 311 6.91 14.20 -28.01
C ARG A 311 7.16 12.93 -27.20
N GLN A 312 7.18 11.80 -27.90
CA GLN A 312 7.41 10.49 -27.32
C GLN A 312 8.34 9.73 -28.23
N CYS A 313 9.28 9.00 -27.65
CA CYS A 313 10.11 8.09 -28.43
C CYS A 313 9.23 7.07 -29.16
N LEU A 314 9.53 6.86 -30.45
CA LEU A 314 8.84 5.92 -31.31
C LEU A 314 8.82 4.47 -30.77
N LEU A 315 9.85 4.07 -30.02
CA LEU A 315 10.05 2.71 -29.52
C LEU A 315 9.56 2.52 -28.08
N CYS A 316 10.10 3.31 -27.14
CA CYS A 316 9.86 3.12 -25.70
C CYS A 316 8.82 4.10 -25.12
N LYS A 317 8.35 5.09 -25.90
CA LYS A 317 7.45 6.18 -25.48
C LYS A 317 7.98 7.04 -24.32
N SER A 318 9.28 6.98 -24.01
CA SER A 318 9.89 7.90 -23.04
C SER A 318 9.87 9.34 -23.57
N LYS A 319 9.95 10.29 -22.64
CA LYS A 319 9.99 11.74 -22.90
C LYS A 319 11.37 12.37 -22.68
N GLU A 320 12.40 11.52 -22.59
CA GLU A 320 13.78 11.94 -22.36
C GLU A 320 14.43 12.37 -23.69
N GLU A 321 15.61 12.99 -23.63
CA GLU A 321 16.34 13.59 -24.75
C GLU A 321 16.09 12.94 -26.12
N PHE A 322 15.60 13.75 -27.05
CA PHE A 322 15.11 13.29 -28.34
C PHE A 322 16.15 13.50 -29.45
N TYR A 323 16.46 12.42 -30.15
CA TYR A 323 17.14 12.45 -31.43
C TYR A 323 16.10 12.46 -32.57
N ARG A 324 16.21 13.42 -33.49
CA ARG A 324 15.35 13.50 -34.68
C ARG A 324 16.07 12.91 -35.88
N CYS A 325 15.46 11.92 -36.54
CA CYS A 325 16.00 11.37 -37.78
C CYS A 325 15.92 12.39 -38.93
N PRO A 326 16.99 12.62 -39.70
CA PRO A 326 17.00 13.61 -40.79
C PRO A 326 16.12 13.24 -41.98
N ILE A 327 15.86 11.94 -42.20
CA ILE A 327 15.12 11.45 -43.39
C ILE A 327 13.61 11.42 -43.15
N CYS A 328 13.17 10.86 -42.01
CA CYS A 328 11.74 10.68 -41.73
C CYS A 328 11.16 11.66 -40.70
N SER A 329 11.99 12.46 -40.03
CA SER A 329 11.62 13.41 -38.98
C SER A 329 10.99 12.79 -37.72
N PHE A 330 11.06 11.47 -37.54
CA PHE A 330 10.65 10.79 -36.31
C PHE A 330 11.63 11.02 -35.15
N TYR A 331 11.10 11.01 -33.93
CA TYR A 331 11.85 11.20 -32.69
C TYR A 331 12.15 9.87 -31.99
N PHE A 332 13.40 9.71 -31.56
CA PHE A 332 13.90 8.57 -30.79
C PHE A 332 14.50 9.05 -29.48
N CYS A 333 14.43 8.24 -28.43
CA CYS A 333 15.20 8.47 -27.23
C CYS A 333 16.67 8.17 -27.53
N SER A 334 17.62 8.95 -27.00
CA SER A 334 19.08 8.68 -27.19
C SER A 334 19.45 7.19 -27.05
N PRO A 335 19.11 6.50 -25.94
CA PRO A 335 19.49 5.09 -25.79
C PRO A 335 18.72 4.14 -26.71
N CYS A 336 17.55 4.53 -27.23
CA CYS A 336 16.80 3.74 -28.22
C CYS A 336 17.43 3.82 -29.61
N PHE A 337 18.08 4.94 -29.91
CA PHE A 337 18.78 5.16 -31.17
C PHE A 337 20.13 4.44 -31.18
N GLU A 338 20.84 4.45 -30.05
CA GLU A 338 22.04 3.64 -29.82
C GLU A 338 21.75 2.13 -29.88
N ASP A 339 20.64 1.68 -29.27
CA ASP A 339 20.19 0.27 -29.33
C ASP A 339 19.95 -0.24 -30.77
N MET A 340 19.84 0.65 -31.75
CA MET A 340 19.62 0.36 -33.18
C MET A 340 20.85 0.68 -34.03
N ASP A 341 22.04 0.76 -33.41
CA ASP A 341 23.32 1.00 -34.08
C ASP A 341 23.35 2.31 -34.90
N GLY A 342 22.59 3.32 -34.46
CA GLY A 342 22.48 4.61 -35.15
C GLY A 342 21.59 4.60 -36.40
N ASN A 343 20.86 3.51 -36.65
CA ASN A 343 19.94 3.41 -37.77
C ASN A 343 18.49 3.69 -37.36
N CYS A 344 17.78 4.44 -38.20
CA CYS A 344 16.36 4.68 -38.01
C CYS A 344 15.56 3.45 -38.42
N LEU A 345 14.97 2.76 -37.44
CA LEU A 345 14.16 1.55 -37.66
C LEU A 345 13.01 1.75 -38.67
N TYR A 346 12.44 2.96 -38.74
CA TYR A 346 11.40 3.27 -39.74
C TYR A 346 11.97 3.38 -41.16
N CYS A 347 13.11 4.04 -41.33
CA CYS A 347 13.76 4.17 -42.64
C CYS A 347 14.21 2.81 -43.16
N GLU A 348 14.81 1.99 -42.29
CA GLU A 348 15.18 0.61 -42.59
C GLU A 348 13.96 -0.21 -43.04
N ALA A 349 12.88 -0.20 -42.25
CA ALA A 349 11.65 -0.92 -42.58
C ALA A 349 11.01 -0.43 -43.89
N ARG A 350 11.09 0.88 -44.17
CA ARG A 350 10.57 1.47 -45.41
C ARG A 350 11.41 1.03 -46.62
N MET A 351 12.73 0.95 -46.48
CA MET A 351 13.61 0.48 -47.56
C MET A 351 13.35 -1.00 -47.87
N GLU A 352 13.31 -1.86 -46.84
CA GLU A 352 13.00 -3.29 -47.01
C GLU A 352 11.65 -3.51 -47.70
N MET A 353 10.63 -2.71 -47.37
CA MET A 353 9.33 -2.79 -48.01
C MET A 353 9.36 -2.37 -49.49
N LEU A 354 10.17 -1.36 -49.84
CA LEU A 354 10.34 -0.93 -51.23
C LEU A 354 11.10 -1.97 -52.07
N GLU A 355 12.14 -2.58 -51.51
CA GLU A 355 12.89 -3.67 -52.16
C GLU A 355 11.97 -4.86 -52.46
N LEU A 356 11.17 -5.30 -51.49
CA LEU A 356 10.19 -6.37 -51.66
C LEU A 356 9.08 -6.04 -52.67
N MET A 357 8.77 -4.76 -52.89
CA MET A 357 7.81 -4.34 -53.91
C MET A 357 8.43 -4.36 -55.31
N ASN A 358 9.69 -3.96 -55.43
CA ASN A 358 10.42 -3.99 -56.70
C ASN A 358 10.67 -5.42 -57.18
N GLU A 359 11.11 -6.32 -56.29
CA GLU A 359 11.31 -7.75 -56.65
C GLU A 359 10.03 -8.40 -57.19
N LYS A 360 8.87 -8.09 -56.60
CA LYS A 360 7.59 -8.59 -57.09
C LYS A 360 7.20 -8.02 -58.45
N PHE A 361 7.58 -6.78 -58.71
CA PHE A 361 7.31 -6.13 -59.99
C PHE A 361 8.15 -6.78 -61.09
N ASP A 362 9.43 -7.05 -60.81
CA ASP A 362 10.34 -7.76 -61.71
C ASP A 362 9.88 -9.21 -61.95
N ASP A 363 9.37 -9.91 -60.94
CA ASP A 363 8.77 -11.25 -61.08
C ASP A 363 7.50 -11.24 -61.94
N GLU A 364 6.64 -10.24 -61.80
CA GLU A 364 5.43 -10.11 -62.62
C GLU A 364 5.76 -9.74 -64.08
N GLU A 365 6.75 -8.88 -64.30
CA GLU A 365 7.22 -8.49 -65.64
C GLU A 365 7.94 -9.64 -66.35
N THR A 366 8.76 -10.43 -65.65
CA THR A 366 9.39 -11.64 -66.19
C THR A 366 8.38 -12.74 -66.51
N VAL A 367 7.34 -12.94 -65.68
CA VAL A 367 6.24 -13.87 -65.97
C VAL A 367 5.40 -13.42 -67.16
N ALA A 368 5.23 -12.10 -67.38
CA ALA A 368 4.55 -11.56 -68.54
C ALA A 368 5.36 -11.76 -69.84
N LEU A 369 6.69 -11.63 -69.79
CA LEU A 369 7.59 -11.81 -70.93
C LEU A 369 7.76 -13.27 -71.36
N VAL A 370 7.61 -14.25 -70.45
CA VAL A 370 7.70 -15.69 -70.76
C VAL A 370 6.39 -16.25 -71.37
N LYS A 371 5.30 -15.48 -71.36
CA LYS A 371 3.98 -15.88 -71.91
C LYS A 371 3.69 -15.35 -73.33
N ILE A 372 4.67 -14.71 -73.96
CA ILE A 372 4.65 -14.26 -75.37
C ILE A 372 5.62 -15.15 -76.15
#